data_AF-G9K3B1-F1
#
_entry.id   AF-G9K3B1-F1
#
_cell.length_a   1.000
_cell.length_b   1.000
_cell.length_c   1.000
_cell.angle_alpha   90.00
_cell.angle_beta   90.00
_cell.angle_gamma   90.00
#
_symmetry.space_group_name_H-M   'P 1'
#
loop_
_entity.id
_entity.type
_entity.pdbx_description
1 polymer ?
#
loop_
_entity_poly.entity_id
_entity_poly.type
_entity_poly.pdbx_seq_one_letter_code
_entity_poly.pdbx_strand_id
1 'polypeptide(L)'
;GFPCNQFGKQEPGKNSEILSGLKYVRPGGGFVPNFQLFEKGDVNGEKEQKVFTFLKNSCPPTSDLLGSLNQLFWEPMKVHDIR
;
A
#
# COMPACT_ATOMS: atom_id res chain seq x y z
N GLY A 1 -5.67 8.33 2.46
CA GLY A 1 -4.71 7.22 2.54
C GLY A 1 -5.24 6.01 1.79
N PHE A 2 -4.36 5.27 1.12
CA PHE A 2 -4.71 4.06 0.36
C PHE A 2 -4.08 2.84 1.04
N PRO A 3 -4.85 2.04 1.79
CA PRO A 3 -4.34 0.81 2.38
C PRO A 3 -3.86 -0.15 1.28
N CYS A 4 -2.73 -0.84 1.51
CA CYS A 4 -2.15 -1.77 0.55
C CYS A 4 -1.44 -2.92 1.27
N ASN A 5 -1.60 -4.14 0.76
CA ASN A 5 -1.04 -5.35 1.38
C ASN A 5 0.16 -5.95 0.61
N GLN A 6 0.68 -5.23 -0.40
CA GLN A 6 1.72 -5.72 -1.31
C GLN A 6 3.12 -5.77 -0.65
N PHE A 7 3.32 -5.03 0.45
CA PHE A 7 4.59 -4.88 1.14
C PHE A 7 4.60 -5.68 2.43
N GLY A 8 5.32 -6.80 2.46
CA GLY A 8 5.46 -7.65 3.65
C GLY A 8 4.14 -8.19 4.22
N LYS A 9 3.02 -8.11 3.46
CA LYS A 9 1.66 -8.43 3.91
C LYS A 9 1.25 -7.73 5.22
N GLN A 10 1.62 -6.46 5.37
CA GLN A 10 1.41 -5.71 6.61
C GLN A 10 0.00 -5.15 6.81
N GLU A 11 -0.87 -5.20 5.80
CA GLU A 11 -2.28 -4.79 5.87
C GLU A 11 -3.22 -5.98 5.56
N PRO A 12 -3.20 -7.04 6.39
CA PRO A 12 -3.93 -8.28 6.11
C PRO A 12 -5.44 -8.12 6.27
N GLY A 13 -5.91 -7.20 7.12
CA GLY A 13 -7.33 -7.02 7.43
C GLY A 13 -8.18 -6.56 6.24
N LYS A 14 -9.45 -6.95 6.22
CA LYS A 14 -10.45 -6.48 5.25
C LYS A 14 -10.74 -4.99 5.45
N ASN A 15 -11.36 -4.34 4.46
CA ASN A 15 -11.73 -2.91 4.54
C ASN A 15 -12.48 -2.55 5.83
N SER A 16 -13.38 -3.42 6.30
CA SER A 16 -14.15 -3.26 7.54
C SER A 16 -13.31 -3.37 8.83
N GLU A 17 -12.11 -3.96 8.76
CA GLU A 17 -11.26 -4.25 9.92
C GLU A 17 -10.16 -3.20 10.11
N ILE A 18 -9.79 -2.47 9.06
CA ILE A 18 -8.66 -1.51 9.07
C ILE A 18 -8.84 -0.44 10.16
N LEU A 19 -10.00 0.22 10.22
CA LEU A 19 -10.26 1.25 11.23
C LEU A 19 -10.23 0.70 12.65
N SER A 20 -10.72 -0.52 12.86
CA SER A 20 -10.65 -1.20 14.16
C SER A 20 -9.20 -1.53 14.55
N GLY A 21 -8.39 -1.98 13.58
CA GLY A 21 -6.96 -2.23 13.79
C GLY A 21 -6.21 -0.96 14.22
N LEU A 22 -6.47 0.17 13.54
CA LEU A 22 -5.89 1.46 13.90
C LEU A 22 -6.33 1.93 15.29
N LYS A 23 -7.62 1.78 15.61
CA LYS A 23 -8.22 2.26 16.87
C LYS A 23 -7.81 1.47 18.10
N TYR A 24 -7.72 0.14 17.97
CA TYR A 24 -7.59 -0.76 19.11
C TYR A 24 -6.27 -1.54 19.16
N VAL A 25 -5.55 -1.70 18.04
CA VAL A 25 -4.35 -2.54 17.97
C VAL A 25 -3.09 -1.69 17.82
N ARG A 26 -2.94 -1.01 16.67
CA ARG A 26 -1.79 -0.16 16.38
C ARG A 26 -2.17 0.91 15.35
N PRO A 27 -2.04 2.23 15.64
CA PRO A 27 -1.44 2.82 16.85
C PRO A 27 -2.15 2.49 18.16
N GLY A 28 -3.45 2.16 18.12
CA GLY A 28 -4.23 1.85 19.32
C GLY A 28 -4.65 3.12 20.06
N GLY A 29 -5.00 2.99 21.35
CA GLY A 29 -5.30 4.13 22.21
C GLY A 29 -6.52 4.97 21.80
N GLY A 30 -7.44 4.40 21.01
CA GLY A 30 -8.60 5.13 20.50
C GLY A 30 -8.29 6.01 19.28
N PHE A 31 -7.13 5.83 18.65
CA PHE A 31 -6.73 6.60 17.46
C PHE A 31 -7.75 6.47 16.33
N VAL A 32 -8.12 7.60 15.75
CA VAL A 32 -8.96 7.68 14.55
C VAL A 32 -8.28 8.63 13.56
N PRO A 33 -8.01 8.21 12.32
CA PRO A 33 -7.48 9.09 11.29
C PRO A 33 -8.39 10.31 11.07
N ASN A 34 -7.80 11.51 10.98
CA ASN A 34 -8.52 12.76 10.67
C ASN A 34 -8.55 13.07 9.16
N PHE A 35 -8.27 12.08 8.32
CA PHE A 35 -8.24 12.17 6.86
C PHE A 35 -8.94 10.95 6.25
N GLN A 36 -9.39 11.09 5.00
CA GLN A 36 -10.10 10.02 4.30
C GLN A 36 -9.19 8.82 4.04
N LEU A 37 -9.66 7.62 4.40
CA LEU A 37 -9.11 6.35 3.92
C LEU A 37 -9.98 5.82 2.78
N PHE A 38 -9.33 5.34 1.73
CA PHE A 38 -9.99 4.65 0.62
C PHE A 38 -10.00 3.14 0.86
N GLU A 39 -10.67 2.40 -0.02
CA GLU A 39 -10.62 0.95 0.01
C GLU A 39 -9.19 0.44 -0.23
N LYS A 40 -8.88 -0.70 0.39
CA LYS A 40 -7.63 -1.40 0.19
C LYS A 40 -7.51 -1.86 -1.26
N GLY A 41 -6.34 -1.66 -1.85
CA GLY A 41 -6.06 -2.10 -3.21
C GLY A 41 -4.58 -2.15 -3.53
N ASP A 42 -4.30 -2.55 -4.76
CA ASP A 42 -2.94 -2.66 -5.27
C ASP A 42 -2.42 -1.30 -5.74
N VAL A 43 -1.13 -1.05 -5.52
CA VAL A 43 -0.41 0.14 -5.97
C VAL A 43 0.64 -0.20 -7.03
N ASN A 44 1.01 -1.47 -7.14
CA ASN A 44 1.91 -2.04 -8.15
C ASN A 44 1.29 -3.26 -8.84
N GLY A 45 1.96 -3.73 -9.90
CA GLY A 45 1.57 -4.93 -10.64
C GLY A 45 0.41 -4.70 -11.61
N GLU A 46 -0.10 -5.80 -12.17
CA GLU A 46 -1.13 -5.76 -13.22
C GLU A 46 -2.45 -5.12 -12.74
N LYS A 47 -2.76 -5.29 -11.45
CA LYS A 47 -4.03 -4.87 -10.84
C LYS A 47 -3.96 -3.53 -10.10
N GLU A 48 -2.86 -2.79 -10.28
CA GLU A 48 -2.70 -1.49 -9.62
C GLU A 48 -3.85 -0.53 -9.94
N GLN A 49 -4.26 0.26 -8.95
CA GLN A 49 -5.25 1.30 -9.19
C GLN A 49 -4.66 2.36 -10.14
N LYS A 50 -5.45 2.76 -11.16
CA LYS A 50 -4.99 3.66 -12.24
C LYS A 50 -4.39 4.99 -11.76
N VAL A 51 -4.82 5.47 -10.59
CA VAL A 51 -4.23 6.66 -9.96
C VAL A 51 -2.75 6.47 -9.65
N PHE A 52 -2.34 5.28 -9.19
CA PHE A 52 -0.94 4.97 -8.94
C PHE A 52 -0.17 4.75 -10.24
N THR A 53 -0.77 4.21 -11.30
CA THR A 53 -0.13 4.20 -12.63
C THR A 53 0.25 5.61 -13.06
N PHE A 54 -0.67 6.56 -12.92
CA PHE A 54 -0.40 7.96 -13.26
C PHE A 54 0.69 8.57 -12.37
N LEU A 55 0.58 8.43 -11.05
CA LEU A 55 1.51 9.03 -10.10
C LEU A 55 2.94 8.46 -10.22
N LYS A 56 3.07 7.14 -10.34
CA LYS A 56 4.37 6.46 -10.48
C LYS A 56 5.13 6.86 -11.74
N ASN A 57 4.42 7.20 -12.81
CA ASN A 57 5.02 7.67 -14.06
C ASN A 57 5.25 9.19 -14.09
N SER A 58 4.72 9.93 -13.11
CA SER A 58 4.87 11.38 -13.04
C SER A 58 6.14 11.81 -12.31
N CYS A 59 6.76 10.92 -11.55
CA CYS A 59 7.98 11.18 -10.77
C CYS A 59 9.02 10.08 -10.99
N PRO A 60 10.32 10.38 -10.87
CA PRO A 60 11.35 9.34 -10.79
C PRO A 60 11.11 8.37 -9.62
N PRO A 61 11.59 7.11 -9.71
CA PRO A 61 11.49 6.17 -8.60
C PRO A 61 12.28 6.66 -7.39
N THR A 62 11.89 6.23 -6.19
CA THR A 62 12.53 6.64 -4.93
C THR A 62 13.90 6.00 -4.70
N SER A 63 14.25 4.96 -5.46
CA SER A 63 15.52 4.23 -5.38
C SER A 63 15.76 3.45 -6.69
N ASP A 64 17.00 3.06 -6.96
CA ASP A 64 17.36 2.16 -8.08
C ASP A 64 17.29 0.67 -7.71
N LEU A 65 17.26 0.34 -6.41
CA LEU A 65 17.29 -1.05 -5.90
C LEU A 65 15.90 -1.55 -5.49
N LEU A 66 15.42 -2.63 -6.11
CA LEU A 66 14.06 -3.16 -5.92
C LEU A 66 13.74 -3.61 -4.48
N GLY A 67 14.75 -3.91 -3.65
CA GLY A 67 14.58 -4.46 -2.30
C GLY A 67 14.60 -6.00 -2.27
N SER A 68 14.20 -6.59 -1.15
CA SER A 68 14.17 -8.05 -0.99
C SER A 68 12.93 -8.64 -1.66
N LEU A 69 13.13 -9.40 -2.74
CA LEU A 69 12.07 -10.05 -3.51
C LEU A 69 11.14 -10.92 -2.66
N ASN A 70 11.64 -11.48 -1.55
CA ASN A 70 10.87 -12.34 -0.65
C ASN A 70 9.78 -11.57 0.15
N GLN A 71 9.79 -10.24 0.10
CA GLN A 71 8.86 -9.37 0.84
C GLN A 71 7.91 -8.59 -0.07
N LEU A 72 8.00 -8.79 -1.38
CA LEU A 72 7.19 -8.10 -2.39
C LEU A 72 6.18 -9.07 -2.99
N PHE A 73 4.90 -8.67 -3.04
CA PHE A 73 3.80 -9.56 -3.43
C PHE A 73 2.98 -8.96 -4.58
N TRP A 74 3.59 -8.79 -5.76
CA TRP A 74 2.91 -8.37 -6.99
C TRP A 74 3.69 -8.77 -8.24
N GLU A 75 2.97 -8.88 -9.36
CA GLU A 75 3.54 -9.12 -10.68
C GLU A 75 2.74 -8.36 -11.75
N PRO A 76 3.35 -7.96 -12.87
CA PRO A 76 4.81 -7.90 -13.09
C PRO A 76 5.45 -6.75 -12.29
N MET A 77 6.72 -6.89 -11.93
CA MET A 77 7.51 -5.83 -11.30
C MET A 77 8.08 -4.86 -12.35
N LYS A 78 7.98 -3.56 -12.09
CA LYS A 78 8.43 -2.47 -12.98
C LYS A 78 9.41 -1.55 -12.27
N VAL A 79 10.28 -0.89 -13.03
CA VAL A 79 11.29 0.06 -12.50
C VAL A 79 10.65 1.17 -11.67
N HIS A 80 9.48 1.65 -12.10
CA HIS A 80 8.72 2.71 -11.46
C HIS A 80 7.80 2.23 -10.32
N ASP A 81 7.90 0.99 -9.86
CA ASP A 81 7.07 0.50 -8.76
C ASP A 81 7.40 1.18 -7.42
N ILE A 82 6.34 1.40 -6.61
CA ILE A 82 6.44 1.90 -5.23
C ILE A 82 7.11 0.81 -4.37
N ARG A 83 7.91 1.21 -3.38
CA ARG A 83 8.66 0.33 -2.49
C ARG A 83 8.45 0.75 -1.04
#